data_AF-A0ABD2NAB2-F1
#
_entry.id   AF-A0ABD2NAB2-F1
#
_cell.length_a   1.000
_cell.length_b   1.000
_cell.length_c   1.000
_cell.angle_alpha   90.00
_cell.angle_beta   90.00
_cell.angle_gamma   90.00
#
_symmetry.space_group_name_H-M   'P 1'
#
loop_
_entity.id
_entity.type
_entity.pdbx_description
1 polymer ?
#
loop_
_entity_poly.entity_id
_entity_poly.type
_entity_poly.pdbx_seq_one_letter_code
_entity_poly.pdbx_strand_id
1 'polypeptide(L)'
;MNLTVQHIKTLLSVLRCLNLIIQNYTSVADLIAVIGKENYLTFPVIQLDIYQEEVIWYFYPSKPDVYVIIHLSEEQFSKTMEYLSDEISFNPAAKYILIMSNLSSTISSLLNSYFILNVVLMDSESKKLFTYYPYRNNIFNSIHTELVELGTCGENGDVHLKSELFQQKIPKVWKDSMVSIMYYPCYFYTICHECKSKGVEIEIFNVIAEYLNIKLKFHRVHNLSIEISHFYKKRYDIFLVPKLYKII
;
A
#
# COMPACT_ATOMS: atom_id res chain seq x y z
N MET A 1 -34.47 1.62 -4.53
CA MET A 1 -33.87 0.35 -5.00
C MET A 1 -34.12 -0.70 -3.94
N ASN A 2 -34.86 -1.77 -4.25
CA ASN A 2 -35.05 -2.87 -3.30
C ASN A 2 -33.78 -3.73 -3.30
N LEU A 3 -32.94 -3.56 -2.28
CA LEU A 3 -31.89 -4.53 -1.99
C LEU A 3 -32.55 -5.89 -1.79
N THR A 4 -32.15 -6.87 -2.59
CA THR A 4 -32.71 -8.22 -2.46
C THR A 4 -32.28 -8.81 -1.12
N VAL A 5 -33.15 -9.60 -0.49
CA VAL A 5 -32.84 -10.31 0.76
C VAL A 5 -31.52 -11.08 0.67
N GLN A 6 -31.19 -11.57 -0.53
CA GLN A 6 -29.92 -12.26 -0.81
C GLN A 6 -28.71 -11.35 -0.66
N HIS A 7 -28.77 -10.12 -1.16
CA HIS A 7 -27.67 -9.17 -1.06
C HIS A 7 -27.35 -8.81 0.40
N ILE A 8 -28.40 -8.60 1.21
CA ILE A 8 -28.26 -8.33 2.66
C ILE A 8 -27.59 -9.51 3.38
N LYS A 9 -28.01 -10.75 3.07
CA LYS A 9 -27.40 -11.95 3.66
C LYS A 9 -25.92 -12.09 3.28
N THR A 10 -25.58 -11.85 2.02
CA THR A 10 -24.19 -11.87 1.55
C THR A 10 -23.35 -10.83 2.29
N LEU A 11 -23.83 -9.60 2.37
CA LEU A 11 -23.15 -8.50 3.07
C LEU A 11 -22.92 -8.84 4.55
N LEU A 12 -23.94 -9.32 5.26
CA LEU A 12 -23.81 -9.70 6.67
C LEU A 12 -22.78 -10.83 6.89
N SER A 13 -22.73 -11.81 5.99
CA SER A 13 -21.75 -12.91 6.02
C SER A 13 -20.32 -12.39 5.84
N VAL A 14 -20.10 -11.48 4.88
CA VAL A 14 -18.82 -10.79 4.63
C VAL A 14 -18.38 -9.98 5.86
N LEU A 15 -19.29 -9.20 6.44
CA LEU A 15 -19.00 -8.36 7.61
C LEU A 15 -18.67 -9.18 8.87
N ARG A 16 -19.36 -10.32 9.08
CA ARG A 16 -19.00 -11.25 10.16
C ARG A 16 -17.62 -11.85 9.97
N CYS A 17 -17.30 -12.24 8.74
CA CYS A 17 -15.97 -12.75 8.39
C CYS A 17 -14.89 -11.69 8.64
N LEU A 18 -15.13 -10.45 8.20
CA LEU A 18 -14.25 -9.31 8.47
C LEU A 18 -14.00 -9.11 9.97
N ASN A 19 -15.07 -9.14 10.78
CA ASN A 19 -14.96 -9.00 12.23
C ASN A 19 -14.08 -10.10 12.85
N LEU A 20 -14.24 -11.35 12.41
CA LEU A 20 -13.40 -12.47 12.87
C LEU A 20 -11.94 -12.33 12.43
N ILE A 21 -11.69 -11.88 11.20
CA ILE A 21 -10.33 -11.60 10.73
C ILE A 21 -9.68 -10.53 11.61
N ILE A 22 -10.38 -9.42 11.87
CA ILE A 22 -9.85 -8.35 12.71
C ILE A 22 -9.57 -8.86 14.12
N GLN A 23 -10.54 -9.50 14.77
CA GLN A 23 -10.38 -10.05 16.12
C GLN A 23 -9.19 -11.02 16.26
N ASN A 24 -8.94 -11.84 15.25
CA ASN A 24 -7.88 -12.86 15.30
C ASN A 24 -6.50 -12.35 14.87
N TYR A 25 -6.44 -11.28 14.07
CA TYR A 25 -5.19 -10.83 13.43
C TYR A 25 -4.80 -9.40 13.80
N THR A 26 -5.51 -8.73 14.69
CA THR A 26 -5.14 -7.41 15.23
C THR A 26 -5.00 -7.45 16.74
N SER A 27 -4.14 -6.59 17.28
CA SER A 27 -4.01 -6.36 18.71
C SER A 27 -5.00 -5.30 19.19
N VAL A 28 -5.33 -5.28 20.48
CA VAL A 28 -6.05 -4.16 21.12
C VAL A 28 -5.27 -2.84 21.08
N ALA A 29 -3.96 -2.89 20.84
CA ALA A 29 -3.13 -1.70 20.66
C ALA A 29 -3.09 -1.20 19.21
N ASP A 30 -3.58 -2.00 18.23
CA ASP A 30 -3.50 -1.64 16.82
C ASP A 30 -4.49 -0.50 16.53
N LEU A 31 -4.02 0.53 15.82
CA LEU A 31 -4.88 1.60 15.33
C LEU A 31 -5.55 1.18 14.03
N ILE A 32 -6.87 1.01 14.05
CA ILE A 32 -7.65 0.56 12.90
C ILE A 32 -8.34 1.75 12.22
N ALA A 33 -8.01 2.00 10.96
CA ALA A 33 -8.67 2.98 10.10
C ALA A 33 -9.62 2.27 9.12
N VAL A 34 -10.85 2.75 9.03
CA VAL A 34 -11.90 2.19 8.18
C VAL A 34 -12.30 3.24 7.18
N ILE A 35 -12.18 2.88 5.90
CA ILE A 35 -12.47 3.77 4.78
C ILE A 35 -13.69 3.24 4.05
N GLY A 36 -14.74 4.04 4.07
CA GLY A 36 -16.06 3.70 3.53
C GLY A 36 -17.19 4.32 4.36
N LYS A 37 -18.36 4.44 3.75
CA LYS A 37 -19.54 5.12 4.35
C LYS A 37 -20.27 4.28 5.40
N GLU A 38 -19.88 3.04 5.59
CA GLU A 38 -20.70 2.05 6.26
C GLU A 38 -20.15 1.67 7.64
N ASN A 39 -20.96 1.94 8.67
CA ASN A 39 -20.64 1.62 10.06
C ASN A 39 -21.18 0.24 10.44
N TYR A 40 -20.37 -0.79 10.22
CA TYR A 40 -20.72 -2.16 10.58
C TYR A 40 -19.75 -2.83 11.55
N LEU A 41 -18.74 -2.09 12.00
CA LEU A 41 -17.69 -2.62 12.85
C LEU A 41 -18.01 -2.34 14.31
N THR A 42 -17.84 -3.36 15.15
CA THR A 42 -18.20 -3.33 16.57
C THR A 42 -17.04 -2.93 17.49
N PHE A 43 -15.89 -2.58 16.91
CA PHE A 43 -14.66 -2.22 17.61
C PHE A 43 -14.32 -0.73 17.42
N PRO A 44 -13.48 -0.16 18.30
CA PRO A 44 -13.02 1.22 18.14
C PRO A 44 -12.23 1.36 16.84
N VAL A 45 -12.77 2.14 15.91
CA VAL A 45 -12.16 2.40 14.60
C VAL A 45 -12.18 3.89 14.33
N ILE A 46 -11.18 4.35 13.57
CA ILE A 46 -11.22 5.67 12.96
C ILE A 46 -11.95 5.53 11.64
N GLN A 47 -13.15 6.11 11.54
CA GLN A 47 -13.85 6.17 10.27
C GLN A 47 -13.34 7.35 9.45
N LEU A 48 -12.92 7.08 8.23
CA LEU A 48 -12.48 8.07 7.26
C LEU A 48 -13.45 8.06 6.08
N ASP A 49 -14.18 9.15 5.91
CA ASP A 49 -14.86 9.42 4.65
C ASP A 49 -13.93 10.26 3.79
N ILE A 50 -13.16 9.60 2.90
CA ILE A 50 -12.24 10.25 1.98
C ILE A 50 -12.93 11.21 0.99
N TYR A 51 -14.27 11.18 0.92
CA TYR A 51 -15.06 12.12 0.13
C TYR A 51 -15.50 13.36 0.92
N GLN A 52 -15.15 13.46 2.20
CA GLN A 52 -15.39 14.63 3.05
C GLN A 52 -14.05 15.22 3.48
N GLU A 53 -13.77 16.45 3.04
CA GLU A 53 -12.45 17.11 3.15
C GLU A 53 -11.98 17.40 4.59
N GLU A 54 -12.80 17.18 5.62
CA GLU A 54 -12.59 17.81 6.94
C GLU A 54 -12.07 16.89 8.07
N VAL A 55 -11.90 15.58 7.86
CA VAL A 55 -11.83 14.64 9.01
C VAL A 55 -10.40 14.28 9.47
N ILE A 56 -9.35 14.41 8.65
CA ILE A 56 -8.09 13.67 8.88
C ILE A 56 -7.09 14.33 9.86
N TRP A 57 -7.22 15.63 10.12
CA TRP A 57 -6.22 16.37 10.92
C TRP A 57 -6.09 15.93 12.38
N TYR A 58 -7.10 15.27 12.95
CA TYR A 58 -7.14 14.92 14.38
C TYR A 58 -6.19 13.79 14.78
N PHE A 59 -5.67 13.01 13.84
CA PHE A 59 -4.82 11.85 14.14
C PHE A 59 -3.34 12.09 13.87
N TYR A 60 -2.92 13.32 13.60
CA TYR A 60 -1.51 13.63 13.48
C TYR A 60 -0.83 13.51 14.87
N PRO A 61 0.17 12.61 15.07
CA PRO A 61 0.98 11.89 14.08
C PRO A 61 0.78 10.35 14.03
N SER A 62 -0.28 9.80 14.61
CA SER A 62 -0.50 8.35 14.69
C SER A 62 -0.81 7.74 13.33
N LYS A 63 -0.02 6.73 12.96
CA LYS A 63 -0.18 5.94 11.73
C LYS A 63 -1.07 4.72 12.00
N PRO A 64 -2.10 4.44 11.19
CA PRO A 64 -2.87 3.21 11.32
C PRO A 64 -1.99 1.97 11.16
N ASP A 65 -2.22 0.97 12.00
CA ASP A 65 -1.61 -0.36 11.88
C ASP A 65 -2.44 -1.26 10.95
N VAL A 66 -3.73 -0.93 10.78
CA VAL A 66 -4.68 -1.68 9.99
C VAL A 66 -5.56 -0.73 9.19
N TYR A 67 -5.65 -0.95 7.89
CA TYR A 67 -6.63 -0.32 7.00
C TYR A 67 -7.70 -1.33 6.61
N VAL A 68 -8.95 -0.98 6.82
CA VAL A 68 -10.12 -1.71 6.35
C VAL A 68 -10.80 -0.86 5.29
N ILE A 69 -10.76 -1.27 4.04
CA ILE A 69 -11.30 -0.47 2.93
C ILE A 69 -12.42 -1.24 2.26
N ILE A 70 -13.63 -0.69 2.27
CA ILE A 70 -14.86 -1.45 2.00
C ILE A 70 -15.53 -1.01 0.69
N HIS A 71 -16.07 -1.97 -0.06
CA HIS A 71 -16.92 -1.82 -1.25
C HIS A 71 -16.29 -1.02 -2.39
N LEU A 72 -15.02 -1.27 -2.66
CA LEU A 72 -14.30 -0.56 -3.70
C LEU A 72 -14.44 -1.25 -5.06
N SER A 73 -14.76 -0.46 -6.09
CA SER A 73 -14.28 -0.72 -7.44
C SER A 73 -12.78 -0.42 -7.54
N GLU A 74 -12.11 -0.91 -8.59
CA GLU A 74 -10.70 -0.59 -8.84
C GLU A 74 -10.44 0.92 -8.96
N GLU A 75 -11.36 1.66 -9.58
CA GLU A 75 -11.27 3.12 -9.69
C GLU A 75 -11.35 3.79 -8.30
N GLN A 76 -12.29 3.35 -7.46
CA GLN A 76 -12.44 3.88 -6.11
C GLN A 76 -11.23 3.54 -5.24
N PHE A 77 -10.68 2.34 -5.37
CA PHE A 77 -9.45 1.96 -4.70
C PHE A 77 -8.29 2.85 -5.15
N SER A 78 -8.12 3.09 -6.45
CA SER A 78 -7.07 3.96 -6.97
C SER A 78 -7.17 5.38 -6.39
N LYS A 79 -8.37 5.97 -6.37
CA LYS A 79 -8.60 7.30 -5.77
C LYS A 79 -8.34 7.32 -4.26
N THR A 80 -8.77 6.27 -3.57
CA THR A 80 -8.51 6.11 -2.13
C THR A 80 -7.02 6.08 -1.86
N MET A 81 -6.27 5.31 -2.66
CA MET A 81 -4.83 5.16 -2.47
C MET A 81 -4.04 6.41 -2.85
N GLU A 82 -4.44 7.12 -3.91
CA GLU A 82 -3.88 8.42 -4.27
C GLU A 82 -4.01 9.39 -3.09
N TYR A 83 -5.23 9.54 -2.58
CA TYR A 83 -5.51 10.38 -1.42
C TYR A 83 -4.71 9.95 -0.18
N LEU A 84 -4.75 8.67 0.19
CA LEU A 84 -3.99 8.18 1.34
C LEU A 84 -2.49 8.41 1.16
N SER A 85 -1.93 8.23 -0.03
CA SER A 85 -0.49 8.34 -0.25
C SER A 85 0.05 9.76 -0.08
N ASP A 86 -0.82 10.77 -0.23
CA ASP A 86 -0.49 12.17 0.01
C ASP A 86 -0.50 12.52 1.51
N GLU A 87 -1.14 11.70 2.35
CA GLU A 87 -1.24 11.91 3.78
C GLU A 87 0.01 11.43 4.53
N ILE A 88 0.50 12.27 5.44
CA ILE A 88 1.68 11.98 6.27
C ILE A 88 1.48 10.78 7.23
N SER A 89 0.23 10.53 7.61
CA SER A 89 -0.17 9.38 8.45
C SER A 89 -0.23 8.06 7.66
N PHE A 90 -0.01 8.09 6.34
CA PHE A 90 0.01 6.89 5.52
C PHE A 90 1.06 5.89 6.00
N ASN A 91 0.64 4.63 6.07
CA ASN A 91 1.48 3.52 6.51
C ASN A 91 1.40 2.35 5.53
N PRO A 92 2.25 2.31 4.49
CA PRO A 92 2.25 1.20 3.52
C PRO A 92 2.62 -0.16 4.14
N ALA A 93 3.23 -0.17 5.34
CA ALA A 93 3.57 -1.38 6.06
C ALA A 93 2.42 -1.95 6.91
N ALA A 94 1.31 -1.22 7.04
CA ALA A 94 0.11 -1.66 7.75
C ALA A 94 -0.49 -2.94 7.15
N LYS A 95 -1.41 -3.56 7.88
CA LYS A 95 -2.27 -4.63 7.37
C LYS A 95 -3.43 -4.00 6.60
N TYR A 96 -3.70 -4.48 5.40
CA TYR A 96 -4.79 -4.02 4.56
C TYR A 96 -5.82 -5.12 4.40
N ILE A 97 -7.07 -4.85 4.75
CA ILE A 97 -8.20 -5.72 4.45
C ILE A 97 -9.10 -4.97 3.47
N LEU A 98 -9.12 -5.43 2.22
CA LEU A 98 -9.84 -4.78 1.14
C LEU A 98 -11.05 -5.63 0.77
N ILE A 99 -12.24 -5.04 0.81
CA ILE A 99 -13.47 -5.70 0.37
C ILE A 99 -13.86 -5.09 -0.97
N MET A 100 -13.83 -5.91 -2.02
CA MET A 100 -14.08 -5.48 -3.39
C MET A 100 -15.14 -6.34 -4.05
N SER A 101 -15.84 -5.78 -5.03
CA SER A 101 -16.61 -6.58 -6.00
C SER A 101 -15.78 -6.73 -7.27
N ASN A 102 -15.81 -7.92 -7.87
CA ASN A 102 -15.12 -8.21 -9.14
C ASN A 102 -13.61 -7.95 -9.09
N LEU A 103 -12.87 -8.79 -8.34
CA LEU A 103 -11.41 -8.71 -8.27
C LEU A 103 -10.76 -8.88 -9.65
N SER A 104 -10.11 -7.83 -10.14
CA SER A 104 -9.32 -7.84 -11.37
C SER A 104 -7.88 -8.30 -11.10
N SER A 105 -7.22 -8.89 -12.09
CA SER A 105 -5.78 -9.22 -12.02
C SER A 105 -4.88 -7.98 -11.93
N THR A 106 -5.38 -6.80 -12.31
CA THR A 106 -4.66 -5.52 -12.25
C THR A 106 -4.51 -5.00 -10.83
N ILE A 107 -5.34 -5.44 -9.87
CA ILE A 107 -5.29 -4.97 -8.48
C ILE A 107 -3.92 -5.20 -7.84
N SER A 108 -3.26 -6.31 -8.14
CA SER A 108 -1.92 -6.62 -7.65
C SER A 108 -0.88 -5.59 -8.10
N SER A 109 -1.00 -5.10 -9.34
CA SER A 109 -0.11 -4.05 -9.85
C SER A 109 -0.33 -2.73 -9.12
N LEU A 110 -1.58 -2.42 -8.78
CA LEU A 110 -1.94 -1.20 -8.08
C LEU A 110 -1.47 -1.25 -6.61
N LEU A 111 -1.69 -2.37 -5.93
CA LEU A 111 -1.14 -2.61 -4.58
C LEU A 111 0.38 -2.46 -4.57
N ASN A 112 1.06 -3.03 -5.56
CA ASN A 112 2.51 -2.94 -5.67
C ASN A 112 3.00 -1.50 -5.91
N SER A 113 2.29 -0.69 -6.69
CA SER A 113 2.68 0.72 -6.90
C SER A 113 2.59 1.57 -5.64
N TYR A 114 1.76 1.17 -4.68
CA TYR A 114 1.66 1.83 -3.37
C TYR A 114 2.47 1.12 -2.26
N PHE A 115 3.33 0.17 -2.63
CA PHE A 115 4.14 -0.62 -1.69
C PHE A 115 3.34 -1.33 -0.59
N ILE A 116 2.08 -1.72 -0.88
CA ILE A 116 1.22 -2.44 0.06
C ILE A 116 1.58 -3.92 0.04
N LEU A 117 2.14 -4.45 1.11
CA LEU A 117 2.58 -5.85 1.15
C LEU A 117 1.62 -6.76 1.89
N ASN A 118 1.12 -6.29 3.02
CA ASN A 118 0.33 -7.10 3.94
C ASN A 118 -1.15 -6.93 3.61
N VAL A 119 -1.64 -7.59 2.57
CA VAL A 119 -3.02 -7.43 2.11
C VAL A 119 -3.83 -8.73 2.15
N VAL A 120 -5.08 -8.60 2.55
CA VAL A 120 -6.14 -9.58 2.37
C VAL A 120 -7.21 -8.93 1.50
N LEU A 121 -7.44 -9.51 0.34
CA LEU A 121 -8.49 -9.14 -0.59
C LEU A 121 -9.68 -10.08 -0.34
N MET A 122 -10.85 -9.52 -0.05
CA MET A 122 -12.09 -10.25 0.08
C MET A 122 -12.98 -9.92 -1.10
N ASP A 123 -13.27 -10.93 -1.92
CA ASP A 123 -14.28 -10.82 -2.96
C ASP A 123 -15.67 -10.92 -2.31
N SER A 124 -16.41 -9.82 -2.35
CA SER A 124 -17.74 -9.72 -1.75
C SER A 124 -18.78 -10.63 -2.43
N GLU A 125 -18.56 -11.05 -3.68
CA GLU A 125 -19.49 -11.91 -4.42
C GLU A 125 -19.19 -13.39 -4.17
N SER A 126 -17.96 -13.83 -4.40
CA SER A 126 -17.56 -15.23 -4.22
C SER A 126 -17.23 -15.60 -2.78
N LYS A 127 -17.10 -14.61 -1.89
CA LYS A 127 -16.66 -14.76 -0.50
C LYS A 127 -15.28 -15.40 -0.35
N LYS A 128 -14.48 -15.37 -1.41
CA LYS A 128 -13.10 -15.86 -1.40
C LYS A 128 -12.16 -14.81 -0.83
N LEU A 129 -11.15 -15.29 -0.13
CA LEU A 129 -10.06 -14.50 0.40
C LEU A 129 -8.83 -14.73 -0.47
N PHE A 130 -8.15 -13.66 -0.83
CA PHE A 130 -6.94 -13.68 -1.62
C PHE A 130 -5.87 -12.81 -0.98
N THR A 131 -4.63 -13.06 -1.37
CA THR A 131 -3.50 -12.17 -1.18
C THR A 131 -2.69 -12.13 -2.46
N TYR A 132 -1.57 -11.42 -2.44
CA TYR A 132 -0.60 -11.47 -3.52
C TYR A 132 0.81 -11.39 -2.94
N TYR A 133 1.80 -11.92 -3.65
CA TYR A 133 3.19 -11.91 -3.19
C TYR A 133 4.05 -11.10 -4.14
N PRO A 134 4.23 -9.79 -3.91
CA PRO A 134 5.03 -8.93 -4.78
C PRO A 134 6.50 -9.35 -4.92
N TYR A 135 7.03 -10.13 -3.97
CA TYR A 135 8.45 -10.48 -3.87
C TYR A 135 8.68 -11.99 -3.83
N ARG A 136 8.30 -12.68 -4.90
CA ARG A 136 8.66 -14.09 -5.04
C ARG A 136 10.14 -14.19 -5.43
N ASN A 137 10.90 -15.03 -4.72
CA ASN A 137 12.33 -15.26 -4.97
C ASN A 137 13.24 -14.03 -4.77
N ASN A 138 12.86 -13.07 -3.92
CA ASN A 138 13.62 -11.84 -3.65
C ASN A 138 13.83 -10.90 -4.86
N ILE A 139 13.01 -11.05 -5.91
CA ILE A 139 13.05 -10.19 -7.08
C ILE A 139 11.97 -9.11 -6.91
N PHE A 140 12.38 -7.85 -6.98
CA PHE A 140 11.46 -6.72 -7.02
C PHE A 140 10.67 -6.73 -8.34
N ASN A 141 9.34 -6.64 -8.26
CA ASN A 141 8.48 -6.34 -9.41
C ASN A 141 8.41 -7.45 -10.48
N SER A 142 8.24 -8.71 -10.07
CA SER A 142 7.89 -9.77 -11.03
C SER A 142 6.58 -9.40 -11.73
N ILE A 143 6.57 -9.36 -13.07
CA ILE A 143 5.44 -8.92 -13.93
C ILE A 143 4.17 -9.80 -13.74
N HIS A 144 4.25 -10.85 -12.91
CA HIS A 144 3.24 -11.86 -12.68
C HIS A 144 2.93 -12.07 -11.19
N THR A 145 2.54 -11.00 -10.49
CA THR A 145 2.02 -11.16 -9.13
C THR A 145 0.54 -11.53 -9.18
N GLU A 146 0.26 -12.80 -9.45
CA GLU A 146 -1.08 -13.37 -9.44
C GLU A 146 -1.66 -13.35 -8.02
N LEU A 147 -2.99 -13.30 -7.94
CA LEU A 147 -3.71 -13.47 -6.68
C LEU A 147 -3.61 -14.91 -6.21
N VAL A 148 -3.28 -15.10 -4.94
CA VAL A 148 -3.22 -16.39 -4.28
C VAL A 148 -4.41 -16.52 -3.35
N GLU A 149 -5.22 -17.56 -3.55
CA GLU A 149 -6.38 -17.83 -2.70
C GLU A 149 -5.91 -18.27 -1.30
N LEU A 150 -6.32 -17.51 -0.28
CA LEU A 150 -6.04 -17.76 1.13
C LEU A 150 -7.13 -18.61 1.78
N GLY A 151 -8.36 -18.59 1.27
CA GLY A 151 -9.48 -19.24 1.94
C GLY A 151 -10.84 -18.71 1.50
N THR A 152 -11.86 -19.00 2.30
CA THR A 152 -13.24 -18.55 2.05
C THR A 152 -13.94 -18.13 3.35
N CYS A 153 -14.91 -17.23 3.21
CA CYS A 153 -15.87 -16.90 4.26
C CYS A 153 -17.13 -17.76 4.11
N GLY A 154 -17.46 -18.54 5.14
CA GLY A 154 -18.67 -19.35 5.21
C GLY A 154 -19.94 -18.50 5.32
N GLU A 155 -21.09 -19.13 5.07
CA GLU A 155 -22.39 -18.44 5.12
C GLU A 155 -22.70 -17.82 6.49
N ASN A 156 -22.26 -18.47 7.57
CA ASN A 156 -22.45 -17.97 8.92
C ASN A 156 -21.45 -16.87 9.32
N GLY A 157 -20.45 -16.61 8.48
CA GLY A 157 -19.34 -15.69 8.75
C GLY A 157 -18.04 -16.38 9.15
N ASP A 158 -18.03 -17.72 9.27
CA ASP A 158 -16.83 -18.49 9.64
C ASP A 158 -15.70 -18.29 8.61
N VAL A 159 -14.44 -18.33 9.07
CA VAL A 159 -13.28 -18.14 8.20
C VAL A 159 -12.57 -19.47 7.99
N HIS A 160 -12.52 -19.96 6.75
CA HIS A 160 -11.81 -21.19 6.39
C HIS A 160 -10.52 -20.86 5.65
N LEU A 161 -9.42 -20.76 6.40
CA LEU A 161 -8.11 -20.43 5.86
C LEU A 161 -7.32 -21.66 5.44
N LYS A 162 -6.67 -21.57 4.28
CA LYS A 162 -5.67 -22.53 3.75
C LYS A 162 -4.26 -22.18 4.24
N SER A 163 -4.02 -20.93 4.63
CA SER A 163 -2.75 -20.41 5.14
C SER A 163 -2.99 -19.21 6.07
N GLU A 164 -2.01 -18.84 6.90
CA GLU A 164 -2.18 -17.68 7.79
C GLU A 164 -2.24 -16.37 7.01
N LEU A 165 -2.94 -15.39 7.56
CA LEU A 165 -3.04 -14.04 6.99
C LEU A 165 -1.79 -13.22 7.34
N PHE A 166 -1.45 -12.26 6.48
CA PHE A 166 -0.37 -11.27 6.71
C PHE A 166 1.01 -11.88 7.02
N GLN A 167 1.33 -13.05 6.46
CA GLN A 167 2.63 -13.70 6.64
C GLN A 167 3.78 -12.98 5.93
N GLN A 168 3.46 -12.00 5.08
CA GLN A 168 4.44 -11.43 4.21
C GLN A 168 5.45 -10.59 4.98
N LYS A 169 6.73 -10.86 4.72
CA LYS A 169 7.85 -10.12 5.27
C LYS A 169 8.57 -9.42 4.15
N ILE A 170 8.99 -8.19 4.42
CA ILE A 170 9.93 -7.49 3.55
C ILE A 170 11.18 -8.37 3.45
N PRO A 171 11.63 -8.75 2.25
CA PRO A 171 12.84 -9.54 2.11
C PRO A 171 14.01 -8.73 2.68
N LYS A 172 14.86 -9.40 3.46
CA LYS A 172 16.06 -8.76 4.02
C LYS A 172 17.08 -8.40 2.94
N VAL A 173 17.00 -9.07 1.80
CA VAL A 173 17.96 -9.00 0.69
C VAL A 173 17.17 -9.00 -0.61
N TRP A 174 17.54 -8.13 -1.54
CA TRP A 174 16.80 -7.87 -2.77
C TRP A 174 17.66 -8.18 -3.99
N LYS A 175 18.03 -9.46 -4.11
CA LYS A 175 19.04 -9.92 -5.08
C LYS A 175 18.71 -9.42 -6.49
N ASP A 176 19.70 -8.77 -7.10
CA ASP A 176 19.66 -8.28 -8.48
C ASP A 176 18.54 -7.28 -8.80
N SER A 177 17.86 -6.75 -7.79
CA SER A 177 16.85 -5.72 -7.98
C SER A 177 17.53 -4.39 -8.30
N MET A 178 17.12 -3.75 -9.40
CA MET A 178 17.64 -2.44 -9.80
C MET A 178 16.66 -1.35 -9.36
N VAL A 179 17.12 -0.45 -8.51
CA VAL A 179 16.36 0.72 -8.05
C VAL A 179 16.82 1.94 -8.84
N SER A 180 15.88 2.58 -9.53
CA SER A 180 16.15 3.78 -10.32
C SER A 180 15.87 5.03 -9.48
N ILE A 181 16.92 5.78 -9.20
CA ILE A 181 16.87 6.99 -8.35
C ILE A 181 17.01 8.22 -9.23
N MET A 182 15.98 9.06 -9.28
CA MET A 182 16.12 10.40 -9.84
C MET A 182 16.67 11.35 -8.80
N TYR A 183 17.63 12.20 -9.19
CA TYR A 183 18.15 13.23 -8.31
C TYR A 183 18.34 14.55 -9.05
N TYR A 184 18.11 15.64 -8.33
CA TYR A 184 18.43 17.00 -8.78
C TYR A 184 19.78 17.44 -8.18
N PRO A 185 20.75 17.89 -8.98
CA PRO A 185 22.06 18.33 -8.47
C PRO A 185 21.92 19.46 -7.45
N CYS A 186 22.39 19.23 -6.23
CA CYS A 186 22.41 20.21 -5.17
C CYS A 186 23.74 20.11 -4.43
N TYR A 187 24.45 21.24 -4.29
CA TYR A 187 25.77 21.26 -3.67
C TYR A 187 25.72 20.65 -2.26
N PHE A 188 26.74 19.86 -1.89
CA PHE A 188 26.83 18.96 -0.73
C PHE A 188 25.98 17.68 -0.77
N TYR A 189 24.75 17.73 -1.27
CA TYR A 189 23.85 16.56 -1.29
C TYR A 189 24.09 15.65 -2.48
N THR A 190 24.19 16.25 -3.68
CA THR A 190 24.44 15.56 -4.95
C THR A 190 25.24 16.45 -5.90
N ILE A 191 26.49 16.07 -6.16
CA ILE A 191 27.44 16.72 -7.06
C ILE A 191 27.71 15.79 -8.23
N CYS A 192 27.59 16.31 -9.46
CA CYS A 192 28.02 15.63 -10.66
C CYS A 192 29.35 16.23 -11.10
N HIS A 193 30.46 15.70 -10.58
CA HIS A 193 31.80 16.04 -11.06
C HIS A 193 32.19 14.99 -12.11
N GLU A 194 32.37 15.41 -13.36
CA GLU A 194 32.81 14.53 -14.47
C GLU A 194 31.93 13.26 -14.64
N CYS A 195 30.61 13.42 -14.47
CA CYS A 195 29.62 12.34 -14.64
C CYS A 195 29.69 11.19 -13.63
N LYS A 196 30.51 11.29 -12.57
CA LYS A 196 30.41 10.44 -11.39
C LYS A 196 29.61 11.17 -10.33
N SER A 197 28.34 10.79 -10.19
CA SER A 197 27.46 11.32 -9.15
C SER A 197 28.05 10.98 -7.77
N LYS A 198 28.30 12.01 -6.95
CA LYS A 198 28.84 11.94 -5.59
C LYS A 198 28.04 12.84 -4.66
N GLY A 199 28.19 12.69 -3.35
CA GLY A 199 27.51 13.54 -2.37
C GLY A 199 26.87 12.69 -1.28
N VAL A 200 26.47 13.35 -0.19
CA VAL A 200 26.04 12.66 1.04
C VAL A 200 24.85 11.75 0.78
N GLU A 201 23.86 12.18 -0.01
CA GLU A 201 22.69 11.35 -0.31
C GLU A 201 23.07 10.11 -1.13
N ILE A 202 23.94 10.27 -2.12
CA ILE A 202 24.40 9.16 -2.97
C ILE A 202 25.20 8.14 -2.14
N GLU A 203 26.05 8.61 -1.22
CA GLU A 203 26.78 7.75 -0.30
C GLU A 203 25.84 6.97 0.63
N ILE A 204 24.84 7.65 1.21
CA ILE A 204 23.80 7.00 2.01
C ILE A 204 23.08 5.91 1.20
N PHE A 205 22.66 6.22 -0.02
CA PHE A 205 22.00 5.23 -0.88
C PHE A 205 22.92 4.07 -1.23
N ASN A 206 24.19 4.31 -1.51
CA ASN A 206 25.15 3.23 -1.76
C ASN A 206 25.31 2.31 -0.54
N VAL A 207 25.35 2.85 0.68
CA VAL A 207 25.39 2.05 1.92
C VAL A 207 24.11 1.24 2.10
N ILE A 208 22.95 1.86 1.88
CA ILE A 208 21.65 1.15 1.88
C ILE A 208 21.66 0.04 0.83
N ALA A 209 22.20 0.32 -0.35
CA ALA A 209 22.24 -0.62 -1.46
C ALA A 209 23.12 -1.82 -1.19
N GLU A 210 24.28 -1.61 -0.58
CA GLU A 210 25.16 -2.68 -0.12
C GLU A 210 24.48 -3.53 0.97
N TYR A 211 23.87 -2.89 1.97
CA TYR A 211 23.17 -3.58 3.06
C TYR A 211 21.99 -4.42 2.55
N LEU A 212 21.21 -3.89 1.60
CA LEU A 212 20.04 -4.56 1.02
C LEU A 212 20.37 -5.45 -0.19
N ASN A 213 21.62 -5.42 -0.67
CA ASN A 213 22.09 -6.06 -1.90
C ASN A 213 21.25 -5.70 -3.15
N ILE A 214 20.92 -4.41 -3.30
CA ILE A 214 20.27 -3.85 -4.50
C ILE A 214 21.29 -3.17 -5.40
N LYS A 215 20.97 -3.06 -6.69
CA LYS A 215 21.71 -2.28 -7.68
C LYS A 215 21.05 -0.90 -7.79
N LEU A 216 21.84 0.16 -7.78
CA LEU A 216 21.33 1.52 -7.97
C LEU A 216 21.60 2.03 -9.38
N LYS A 217 20.63 2.73 -9.94
CA LYS A 217 20.76 3.46 -11.19
C LYS A 217 20.34 4.91 -10.98
N PHE A 218 21.33 5.81 -10.96
CA PHE A 218 21.08 7.23 -10.74
C PHE A 218 20.77 7.94 -12.06
N HIS A 219 19.67 8.69 -12.07
CA HIS A 219 19.19 9.50 -13.18
C HIS A 219 19.23 10.96 -12.78
N ARG A 220 20.09 11.74 -13.46
CA ARG A 220 20.17 13.17 -13.23
C ARG A 220 18.99 13.87 -13.88
N VAL A 221 18.30 14.71 -13.11
CA VAL A 221 17.27 15.62 -13.60
C VAL A 221 17.88 16.98 -13.87
N HIS A 222 17.63 17.54 -15.06
CA HIS A 222 18.10 18.88 -15.43
C HIS A 222 17.07 19.97 -15.14
N ASN A 223 15.78 19.64 -15.16
CA ASN A 223 14.70 20.58 -14.94
C ASN A 223 13.65 19.99 -13.98
N LEU A 224 13.59 20.53 -12.76
CA LEU A 224 12.75 20.03 -11.68
C LEU A 224 11.25 20.11 -12.01
N SER A 225 10.79 21.19 -12.66
CA SER A 225 9.37 21.43 -12.91
C SER A 225 8.77 20.51 -13.98
N ILE A 226 9.55 20.22 -15.02
CA ILE A 226 9.12 19.31 -16.11
C ILE A 226 9.17 17.85 -15.63
N GLU A 227 10.16 17.49 -14.81
CA GLU A 227 10.40 16.09 -14.48
C GLU A 227 9.59 15.55 -13.30
N ILE A 228 9.05 16.40 -12.41
CA ILE A 228 8.04 15.94 -11.43
C ILE A 228 6.82 15.36 -12.17
N SER A 229 6.34 16.02 -13.22
CA SER A 229 5.22 15.52 -14.04
C SER A 229 5.56 14.21 -14.79
N HIS A 230 6.85 13.97 -15.04
CA HIS A 230 7.34 12.73 -15.64
C HIS A 230 7.62 11.62 -14.62
N PHE A 231 7.99 11.95 -13.38
CA PHE A 231 8.23 10.99 -12.30
C PHE A 231 7.00 10.10 -12.11
N TYR A 232 5.83 10.71 -12.00
CA TYR A 232 4.54 10.02 -11.91
C TYR A 232 4.21 9.16 -13.16
N LYS A 233 4.80 9.47 -14.32
CA LYS A 233 4.54 8.74 -15.59
C LYS A 233 5.59 7.67 -15.92
N LYS A 234 6.84 7.81 -15.47
CA LYS A 234 7.98 6.99 -15.89
C LYS A 234 8.41 5.91 -14.89
N ARG A 235 7.65 5.69 -13.80
CA ARG A 235 7.90 4.62 -12.81
C ARG A 235 9.33 4.62 -12.27
N TYR A 236 9.82 5.78 -11.83
CA TYR A 236 11.02 5.80 -11.00
C TYR A 236 10.66 5.42 -9.58
N ASP A 237 11.57 4.73 -8.88
CA ASP A 237 11.29 4.17 -7.57
C ASP A 237 11.47 5.20 -6.45
N ILE A 238 12.44 6.12 -6.61
CA ILE A 238 12.78 7.15 -5.62
C ILE A 238 13.10 8.47 -6.34
N PHE A 239 12.55 9.58 -5.84
CA PHE A 239 12.93 10.93 -6.26
C PHE A 239 13.53 11.71 -5.10
N LEU A 240 14.79 12.12 -5.28
CA LEU A 240 15.50 12.96 -4.33
C LEU A 240 15.31 14.42 -4.71
N VAL A 241 14.37 15.07 -4.01
CA VAL A 241 14.29 16.52 -3.95
C VAL A 241 14.97 16.93 -2.66
N PRO A 242 16.07 17.71 -2.72
CA PRO A 242 16.55 18.38 -1.53
C PRO A 242 15.37 19.16 -0.97
N LYS A 243 14.90 18.82 0.24
CA LYS A 243 13.99 19.71 0.95
C LYS A 243 14.77 21.01 1.11
N LEU A 244 14.44 22.01 0.29
CA LEU A 244 14.81 23.39 0.54
C LEU A 244 14.21 23.69 1.91
N TYR A 245 15.03 23.54 2.95
CA TYR A 245 14.74 24.15 4.23
C TYR A 245 14.55 25.62 3.90
N LYS A 246 13.30 26.05 3.90
CA LYS A 246 12.96 27.46 3.94
C LYS A 246 13.43 27.88 5.32
N ILE A 247 14.70 28.28 5.42
CA ILE A 247 15.20 29.00 6.58
C ILE A 247 14.44 30.32 6.51
N ILE A 248 13.38 30.40 7.32
CA ILE A 248 12.71 31.65 7.68
C ILE A 248 13.57 32.27 8.77
#